data_AF-A0A7C4R1J9-F1
#
_entry.id   AF-A0A7C4R1J9-F1
#
_cell.length_a   1.000
_cell.length_b   1.000
_cell.length_c   1.000
_cell.angle_alpha   90.00
_cell.angle_beta   90.00
_cell.angle_gamma   90.00
#
_symmetry.space_group_name_H-M   'P 1'
#
loop_
_entity.id
_entity.type
_entity.pdbx_description
1 polymer ?
#
loop_
_entity_poly.entity_id
_entity_poly.type
_entity_poly.pdbx_seq_one_letter_code
_entity_poly.pdbx_strand_id
1 'polypeptide(L)'
;MISHDCSLADFARALRDKDYFEVIRLADLEATEAERLGLKARLDPARRLRCGKEYAEQLKQVIFYLRYRVVPRGLSPRDLEIFQSLSPIERSRRVL
;
A
#
# COMPACT_ATOMS: atom_id res chain seq x y z
N MET A 1 1.77 11.71 3.40
CA MET A 1 1.71 10.24 3.33
C MET A 1 0.92 9.77 4.52
N ILE A 2 0.07 8.76 4.35
CA ILE A 2 -0.79 8.17 5.37
C ILE A 2 0.03 7.23 6.23
N SER A 3 0.91 6.42 5.62
CA SER A 3 1.91 5.64 6.35
C SER A 3 3.02 6.54 6.84
N HIS A 4 3.21 6.63 8.16
CA HIS A 4 4.28 7.42 8.76
C HIS A 4 5.64 6.74 8.59
N ASP A 5 5.65 5.40 8.67
CA ASP A 5 6.85 4.58 8.53
C ASP A 5 7.08 4.07 7.10
N CYS A 6 6.19 4.43 6.16
CA CYS A 6 6.24 3.95 4.77
C CYS A 6 6.29 2.42 4.71
N SER A 7 5.48 1.78 5.56
CA SER A 7 5.25 0.35 5.58
C SER A 7 3.81 0.03 5.21
N LEU A 8 3.62 -1.11 4.54
CA LEU A 8 2.31 -1.63 4.16
C LEU A 8 1.41 -1.90 5.37
N ALA A 9 2.00 -2.30 6.51
CA ALA A 9 1.24 -2.59 7.73
C ALA A 9 0.64 -1.32 8.35
N ASP A 10 1.41 -0.25 8.43
CA ASP A 10 0.94 1.04 8.94
C ASP A 10 -0.09 1.66 7.98
N PHE A 11 0.18 1.58 6.68
CA PHE A 11 -0.75 1.98 5.64
C PHE A 11 -2.10 1.26 5.77
N ALA A 12 -2.09 -0.07 5.85
CA ALA A 12 -3.33 -0.85 5.93
C ALA A 12 -4.10 -0.57 7.23
N ARG A 13 -3.39 -0.34 8.33
CA ARG A 13 -3.99 0.02 9.62
C ARG A 13 -4.78 1.33 9.52
N ALA A 14 -4.23 2.33 8.85
CA ALA A 14 -4.85 3.63 8.66
C ALA A 14 -6.08 3.59 7.73
N LEU A 15 -6.22 2.53 6.93
CA LEU A 15 -7.31 2.35 5.96
C LEU A 15 -8.39 1.35 6.39
N ARG A 16 -8.40 0.91 7.65
CA ARG A 16 -9.35 -0.11 8.12
C ARG A 16 -10.82 0.30 7.95
N ASP A 17 -11.14 1.55 8.24
CA ASP A 17 -12.51 2.06 8.25
C ASP A 17 -12.91 2.72 6.92
N LYS A 18 -12.12 2.48 5.88
CA LYS A 18 -12.27 3.10 4.56
C LYS A 18 -12.95 2.15 3.60
N ASP A 19 -13.83 2.70 2.75
CA ASP A 19 -14.46 1.90 1.70
C ASP A 19 -13.46 1.54 0.59
N TYR A 20 -13.84 0.59 -0.26
CA TYR A 20 -12.98 0.07 -1.31
C TYR A 20 -12.46 1.14 -2.29
N PHE A 21 -13.33 2.06 -2.72
CA PHE A 21 -12.94 3.10 -3.66
C PHE A 21 -12.03 4.12 -2.98
N GLU A 22 -12.29 4.44 -1.71
CA GLU A 22 -11.44 5.30 -0.91
C GLU A 22 -10.05 4.68 -0.69
N VAL A 23 -9.98 3.37 -0.40
CA VAL A 23 -8.71 2.63 -0.26
C VAL A 23 -7.87 2.73 -1.54
N ILE A 24 -8.47 2.47 -2.72
CA ILE A 24 -7.76 2.57 -4.00
C ILE A 24 -7.25 3.98 -4.24
N ARG A 25 -8.10 4.99 -4.01
CA ARG A 25 -7.74 6.40 -4.20
C ARG A 25 -6.57 6.81 -3.31
N LEU A 26 -6.63 6.43 -2.03
CA LEU A 26 -5.59 6.76 -1.05
C LEU A 26 -4.27 6.03 -1.34
N ALA A 27 -4.33 4.78 -1.81
CA ALA A 27 -3.15 4.05 -2.26
C ALA A 27 -2.48 4.71 -3.47
N ASP A 28 -3.26 5.18 -4.44
CA ASP A 28 -2.74 5.85 -5.65
C ASP A 28 -2.06 7.19 -5.33
N LEU A 29 -2.69 7.99 -4.46
CA LEU A 29 -2.12 9.24 -3.96
C LEU A 29 -0.82 9.01 -3.18
N GLU A 30 -0.77 7.98 -2.34
CA GLU A 30 0.42 7.69 -1.55
C GLU A 30 1.56 7.13 -2.40
N ALA A 31 1.27 6.27 -3.38
CA ALA A 31 2.26 5.77 -4.33
C ALA A 31 2.90 6.93 -5.09
N THR A 32 2.07 7.87 -5.57
CA THR A 32 2.55 9.08 -6.26
C THR A 32 3.47 9.93 -5.39
N GLU A 33 3.10 10.17 -4.12
CA GLU A 33 3.97 10.93 -3.20
C GLU A 33 5.28 10.18 -2.89
N ALA A 34 5.24 8.86 -2.74
CA ALA A 34 6.42 8.03 -2.52
C ALA A 34 7.39 8.07 -3.72
N GLU A 35 6.89 7.99 -4.95
CA GLU A 35 7.71 8.18 -6.16
C GLU A 35 8.36 9.56 -6.19
N ARG A 36 7.57 10.59 -5.88
CA ARG A 36 8.07 11.98 -5.84
C ARG A 36 9.18 12.15 -4.81
N LEU A 37 9.09 11.49 -3.65
CA LEU A 37 10.16 11.45 -2.66
C LEU A 37 11.40 10.71 -3.18
N GLY A 38 11.21 9.59 -3.88
CA GLY A 38 12.28 8.81 -4.50
C GLY A 38 13.11 9.59 -5.53
N LEU A 39 12.52 10.62 -6.17
CA LEU A 39 13.18 11.48 -7.16
C LEU A 39 13.84 12.73 -6.57
N LYS A 40 13.54 13.11 -5.32
CA LYS A 40 14.10 14.32 -4.72
C LYS A 40 15.56 14.11 -4.28
N ALA A 41 16.46 14.81 -4.96
CA ALA A 41 17.91 14.76 -4.70
C ALA A 41 18.35 15.31 -3.33
N ARG A 42 17.57 16.24 -2.73
CA ARG A 42 17.91 16.93 -1.46
C ARG A 42 17.29 16.31 -0.21
N LEU A 43 16.67 15.14 -0.31
CA LEU A 43 16.05 14.47 0.83
C LEU A 43 17.08 13.62 1.60
N ASP A 44 16.84 13.48 2.90
CA ASP A 44 17.57 12.53 3.75
C ASP A 44 17.63 11.14 3.07
N PRO A 45 18.83 10.59 2.81
CA PRO A 45 18.98 9.31 2.11
C PRO A 45 18.22 8.17 2.79
N ALA A 46 18.17 8.15 4.12
CA ALA A 46 17.48 7.09 4.85
C ALA A 46 15.96 7.16 4.64
N ARG A 47 15.37 8.35 4.69
CA ARG A 47 13.96 8.57 4.35
C ARG A 47 13.66 8.26 2.88
N ARG A 48 14.55 8.65 1.95
CA ARG A 48 14.40 8.38 0.52
C ARG A 48 14.44 6.88 0.21
N LEU A 49 15.28 6.11 0.91
CA LEU A 49 15.33 4.66 0.77
C LEU A 49 14.02 4.02 1.25
N ARG A 50 13.54 4.39 2.45
CA ARG A 50 12.32 3.81 3.03
C ARG A 50 11.02 4.20 2.32
N CYS A 51 10.86 5.49 2.04
CA CYS A 51 9.61 6.06 1.53
C CYS A 51 9.63 6.33 0.02
N GLY A 52 10.62 5.80 -0.69
CA GLY A 52 10.87 6.10 -2.09
C GLY A 52 10.27 5.06 -3.03
N LYS A 53 11.04 4.72 -4.06
CA LYS A 53 10.61 3.89 -5.17
C LYS A 53 10.09 2.51 -4.73
N GLU A 54 10.77 1.84 -3.81
CA GLU A 54 10.38 0.48 -3.38
C GLU A 54 9.01 0.48 -2.70
N TYR A 55 8.77 1.43 -1.81
CA TYR A 55 7.46 1.58 -1.17
C TYR A 55 6.35 1.94 -2.16
N ALA A 56 6.64 2.81 -3.14
CA ALA A 56 5.70 3.10 -4.21
C ALA A 56 5.31 1.86 -5.01
N GLU A 57 6.27 1.00 -5.36
CA GLU A 57 6.00 -0.25 -6.08
C GLU A 57 5.15 -1.22 -5.25
N GLN A 58 5.38 -1.31 -3.94
CA GLN A 58 4.52 -2.09 -3.04
C GLN A 58 3.07 -1.59 -3.05
N LEU A 59 2.85 -0.27 -3.02
CA LEU A 59 1.52 0.31 -3.10
C LEU A 59 0.85 0.05 -4.46
N LYS A 60 1.60 0.12 -5.56
CA LYS A 60 1.07 -0.26 -6.89
C LYS A 60 0.66 -1.72 -6.94
N GLN A 61 1.41 -2.61 -6.30
CA GLN A 61 1.04 -4.02 -6.17
C GLN A 61 -0.26 -4.19 -5.36
N VAL A 62 -0.45 -3.42 -4.27
CA VAL A 62 -1.73 -3.38 -3.54
C VAL A 62 -2.86 -2.98 -4.48
N ILE A 63 -2.71 -1.87 -5.22
CA ILE A 63 -3.74 -1.38 -6.15
C ILE A 63 -4.06 -2.45 -7.21
N PHE A 64 -3.04 -3.08 -7.78
CA PHE A 64 -3.20 -4.11 -8.80
C PHE A 64 -3.94 -5.34 -8.25
N TYR A 65 -3.59 -5.79 -7.05
CA TYR A 65 -4.31 -6.87 -6.37
C TYR A 65 -5.76 -6.50 -6.07
N LEU A 66 -6.01 -5.29 -5.55
CA LEU A 66 -7.37 -4.84 -5.20
C LEU A 66 -8.27 -4.72 -6.44
N ARG A 67 -7.73 -4.29 -7.58
CA ARG A 67 -8.47 -4.13 -8.84
C ARG A 67 -8.66 -5.44 -9.59
N TYR A 68 -7.63 -6.26 -9.69
CA TYR A 68 -7.58 -7.40 -10.62
C TYR A 68 -7.45 -8.76 -9.96
N ARG A 69 -7.26 -8.82 -8.64
CA ARG A 69 -7.07 -10.06 -7.88
C ARG A 69 -5.84 -10.87 -8.28
N VAL A 70 -4.89 -10.24 -8.96
CA VAL A 70 -3.63 -10.87 -9.31
C VAL A 70 -2.67 -10.77 -8.13
N VAL A 71 -2.19 -11.91 -7.66
CA VAL A 71 -1.15 -11.97 -6.62
C VAL A 71 0.21 -11.71 -7.29
N PRO A 72 0.95 -10.66 -6.88
CA PRO A 72 2.30 -10.41 -7.36
C PRO A 72 3.21 -11.61 -7.11
N ARG A 73 4.10 -11.92 -8.06
CA ARG A 73 5.10 -12.98 -7.88
C ARG A 73 6.07 -12.60 -6.77
N GLY A 74 6.37 -13.55 -5.89
CA GLY A 74 7.31 -13.35 -4.78
C GLY A 74 6.75 -12.54 -3.61
N LEU A 75 5.44 -12.25 -3.59
CA LEU A 75 4.79 -11.61 -2.46
C LEU A 75 4.89 -12.53 -1.22
N SER A 76 5.32 -11.98 -0.09
CA SER A 76 5.39 -12.76 1.14
C SER A 76 3.97 -13.11 1.64
N PRO A 77 3.79 -14.22 2.39
CA PRO A 77 2.49 -14.53 2.99
C PRO A 77 1.95 -13.39 3.87
N ARG A 78 2.84 -12.70 4.59
CA ARG A 78 2.48 -11.57 5.45
C ARG A 78 1.95 -10.38 4.65
N ASP A 79 2.56 -10.07 3.51
CA ASP A 79 2.09 -8.97 2.65
C ASP A 79 0.76 -9.34 1.98
N LEU A 80 0.57 -10.61 1.61
CA LEU A 80 -0.72 -11.09 1.10
C LEU A 80 -1.85 -10.94 2.12
N GLU A 81 -1.60 -11.24 3.39
CA GLU A 81 -2.58 -11.02 4.47
C GLU A 81 -2.98 -9.54 4.58
N ILE A 82 -2.01 -8.62 4.45
CA ILE A 82 -2.26 -7.18 4.43
C ILE A 82 -3.15 -6.83 3.24
N PHE A 83 -2.84 -7.33 2.04
CA PHE A 83 -3.60 -7.05 0.83
C PHE A 83 -5.05 -7.54 0.97
N GLN A 84 -5.24 -8.74 1.53
CA GLN A 84 -6.56 -9.29 1.83
C GLN A 84 -7.33 -8.45 2.85
N SER A 85 -6.67 -7.90 3.87
CA SER A 85 -7.32 -7.04 4.88
C SER A 85 -7.92 -5.74 4.29
N LEU A 86 -7.41 -5.31 3.15
CA LEU A 86 -7.88 -4.14 2.40
C LEU A 86 -8.93 -4.48 1.33
N SER A 87 -9.20 -5.77 1.12
CA SER A 87 -10.17 -6.25 0.14
C SER A 87 -11.58 -6.33 0.75
N PRO A 88 -12.60 -5.72 0.12
CA PRO A 88 -13.98 -5.76 0.62
C PRO A 88 -14.55 -7.19 0.67
N ILE A 89 -14.21 -8.05 -0.29
CA ILE A 89 -14.70 -9.44 -0.35
C ILE A 89 -14.19 -10.28 0.82
N GLU A 90 -12.93 -10.06 1.21
CA GLU A 90 -12.28 -10.76 2.33
C GLU A 90 -12.78 -10.22 3.67
N ARG A 91 -13.05 -8.90 3.76
CA ARG A 91 -13.73 -8.30 4.91
C ARG A 91 -15.10 -8.92 5.15
N SER A 92 -15.90 -9.14 4.10
CA SER A 92 -17.22 -9.78 4.22
C SER A 92 -17.17 -11.25 4.67
N ARG A 93 -16.08 -11.97 4.38
CA ARG A 93 -15.89 -13.37 4.83
C ARG A 93 -15.50 -13.52 6.30
N ARG A 94 -15.02 -12.47 6.96
CA ARG A 94 -14.64 -12.49 8.40
C ARG A 94 -15.80 -12.17 9.35
N VAL A 95 -16.95 -11.76 8.81
CA VAL A 95 -18.14 -11.37 9.59
C VAL A 95 -19.22 -12.48 9.57
N LEU A 96 -18.92 -13.62 8.95
CA LEU A 96 -19.78 -14.81 8.91
C LEU A 96 -19.14 -15.97 9.66
#